data_AF-A0A848X5S3-F1
#
_entry.id   AF-A0A848X5S3-F1
#
_cell.length_a   1.000
_cell.length_b   1.000
_cell.length_c   1.000
_cell.angle_alpha   90.00
_cell.angle_beta   90.00
_cell.angle_gamma   90.00
#
_symmetry.space_group_name_H-M   'P 1'
#
loop_
_entity.id
_entity.type
_entity.pdbx_description
1 polymer ?
#
loop_
_entity_poly.entity_id
_entity_poly.type
_entity_poly.pdbx_seq_one_letter_code
_entity_poly.pdbx_strand_id
1 'polypeptide(L)'
;MLLPVQQNLGIPGDPSAELAFALTSRTDEVEWILEEDVQEVLRRSPGIDADTRGLPVAAFRQAAVERIGDPLYGQIRRMAALVGADVVVLPVAVSFEANPQIPGSTPRVRFMATILDARTGRVLWFGVEEGGDLPRTDPLALASAAERLSRTILWYAGG
;
A
#
# COMPACT_ATOMS: atom_id res chain seq x y z
N MET A 1 5.21 6.59 -6.38
CA MET A 1 3.72 6.59 -6.44
C MET A 1 3.16 5.70 -5.35
N LEU A 2 2.21 6.20 -4.56
CA LEU A 2 1.46 5.41 -3.58
C LEU A 2 0.06 5.11 -4.14
N LEU A 3 -0.28 3.84 -4.27
CA LEU A 3 -1.63 3.42 -4.64
C LEU A 3 -2.51 3.26 -3.40
N PRO A 4 -3.84 3.39 -3.53
CA PRO A 4 -4.76 3.17 -2.41
C PRO A 4 -4.71 1.72 -1.93
N VAL A 5 -5.21 1.48 -0.72
CA VAL A 5 -5.38 0.13 -0.19
C VAL A 5 -6.40 -0.64 -1.02
N GLN A 6 -5.98 -1.77 -1.58
CA GLN A 6 -6.83 -2.53 -2.52
C GLN A 6 -7.93 -3.32 -1.82
N GLN A 7 -7.71 -3.75 -0.57
CA GLN A 7 -8.66 -4.56 0.19
C GLN A 7 -8.74 -4.07 1.64
N ASN A 8 -9.82 -3.36 1.98
CA ASN A 8 -10.15 -3.05 3.37
C ASN A 8 -11.06 -4.14 3.96
N LEU A 9 -10.50 -4.99 4.82
CA LEU A 9 -11.17 -6.14 5.42
C LEU A 9 -11.70 -5.79 6.83
N GLY A 10 -12.45 -4.70 6.93
CA GLY A 10 -13.16 -4.30 8.15
C GLY A 10 -12.41 -3.35 9.07
N ILE A 11 -11.45 -2.59 8.55
CA ILE A 11 -10.80 -1.48 9.26
C ILE A 11 -11.67 -0.22 9.13
N PRO A 12 -12.08 0.42 10.25
CA PRO A 12 -12.80 1.68 10.22
C PRO A 12 -11.88 2.84 9.77
N GLY A 13 -12.47 3.90 9.24
CA GLY A 13 -11.74 5.07 8.73
C GLY A 13 -11.25 4.89 7.29
N ASP A 14 -10.23 5.67 6.91
CA ASP A 14 -9.57 5.59 5.60
C ASP A 14 -8.10 5.16 5.76
N PRO A 15 -7.81 3.85 5.60
CA PRO A 15 -6.47 3.32 5.67
C PRO A 15 -5.50 3.86 4.61
N SER A 16 -6.02 4.31 3.46
CA SER A 16 -5.19 4.88 2.39
C SER A 16 -4.74 6.29 2.77
N ALA A 17 -5.67 7.11 3.28
CA ALA A 17 -5.37 8.44 3.76
C ALA A 17 -4.42 8.42 4.96
N GLU A 18 -4.62 7.52 5.92
CA GLU A 18 -3.73 7.38 7.08
C GLU A 18 -2.30 7.01 6.64
N LEU A 19 -2.16 6.06 5.72
CA LEU A 19 -0.85 5.66 5.21
C LEU A 19 -0.17 6.79 4.41
N ALA A 20 -0.94 7.51 3.59
CA ALA A 20 -0.42 8.67 2.85
C ALA A 20 0.09 9.74 3.83
N PHE A 21 -0.69 10.08 4.84
CA PHE A 21 -0.29 11.02 5.89
C PHE A 21 0.98 10.55 6.63
N ALA A 22 1.05 9.27 7.00
CA ALA A 22 2.22 8.71 7.68
C ALA A 22 3.50 8.73 6.82
N LEU A 23 3.38 8.66 5.49
CA LEU A 23 4.52 8.74 4.57
C LEU A 23 4.97 10.19 4.35
N THR A 24 4.04 11.09 4.05
CA THR A 24 4.34 12.48 3.67
C THR A 24 4.73 13.35 4.86
N SER A 25 4.29 13.02 6.08
CA SER A 25 4.64 13.78 7.29
C SER A 25 6.06 13.51 7.81
N ARG A 26 6.76 12.49 7.30
CA ARG A 26 8.04 12.03 7.86
C ARG A 26 9.28 12.53 7.15
N THR A 27 9.19 12.79 5.85
CA THR A 27 10.34 13.25 5.06
C THR A 27 9.87 13.97 3.81
N ASP A 28 10.63 15.00 3.43
CA ASP A 28 10.49 15.72 2.17
C ASP A 28 11.48 15.22 1.10
N GLU A 29 12.31 14.21 1.41
CA GLU A 29 13.31 13.64 0.49
C GLU A 29 12.69 12.77 -0.61
N VAL A 30 11.46 12.28 -0.39
CA VAL A 30 10.74 11.44 -1.35
C VAL A 30 9.54 12.20 -1.89
N GLU A 31 9.54 12.44 -3.21
CA GLU A 31 8.40 13.02 -3.90
C GLU A 31 7.29 11.97 -4.06
N TRP A 32 6.24 12.09 -3.25
CA TRP A 32 5.10 11.18 -3.26
C TRP A 32 4.04 11.64 -4.26
N ILE A 33 3.81 10.82 -5.29
CA ILE A 33 2.63 10.93 -6.15
C ILE A 33 1.50 10.13 -5.50
N LEU A 34 0.42 10.82 -5.12
CA LEU A 34 -0.71 10.24 -4.40
C LEU A 34 -1.84 9.87 -5.36
N GLU A 35 -2.85 9.16 -4.85
CA GLU A 35 -3.97 8.67 -5.65
C GLU A 35 -4.67 9.78 -6.44
N GLU A 36 -4.90 10.94 -5.82
CA GLU A 36 -5.58 12.08 -6.45
C GLU A 36 -4.85 12.61 -7.68
N ASP A 37 -3.51 12.64 -7.64
CA ASP A 37 -2.68 13.02 -8.79
C ASP A 37 -2.80 12.01 -9.93
N VAL A 38 -2.77 10.71 -9.59
CA VAL A 38 -2.91 9.64 -10.58
C VAL A 38 -4.29 9.67 -11.24
N GLN A 39 -5.34 9.85 -10.43
CA GLN A 39 -6.72 9.95 -10.91
C GLN A 39 -6.93 11.18 -11.81
N GLU A 40 -6.34 12.32 -11.45
CA GLU A 40 -6.43 13.53 -12.26
C GLU A 40 -5.79 13.34 -13.64
N VAL A 41 -4.64 12.67 -13.71
CA VAL A 41 -3.97 12.36 -14.98
C VAL A 41 -4.74 11.31 -15.80
N LEU A 42 -5.29 10.27 -15.16
CA LEU A 42 -6.12 9.26 -15.81
C LEU A 42 -7.39 9.87 -16.41
N ARG A 43 -8.05 10.79 -15.69
CA ARG A 43 -9.24 11.50 -16.16
C ARG A 43 -8.98 12.35 -17.41
N ARG A 44 -7.75 12.85 -17.57
CA ARG A 44 -7.29 13.59 -18.77
C ARG A 44 -6.85 12.65 -19.90
N SER A 45 -6.75 11.35 -19.64
CA SER A 45 -6.23 10.33 -20.56
C SER A 45 -7.24 9.20 -20.83
N PRO A 46 -8.44 9.50 -21.37
CA PRO A 46 -9.55 8.53 -21.44
C PRO A 46 -9.28 7.29 -22.30
N GLY A 47 -8.21 7.27 -23.11
CA GLY A 47 -7.79 6.10 -23.88
C GLY A 47 -6.95 5.10 -23.08
N ILE A 48 -6.60 5.38 -21.83
CA ILE A 48 -5.82 4.50 -20.97
C ILE A 48 -6.76 3.69 -20.07
N ASP A 49 -6.79 2.37 -20.32
CA ASP A 49 -7.52 1.42 -19.48
C ASP A 49 -6.65 1.02 -18.26
N ALA A 50 -6.80 1.79 -17.18
CA ALA A 50 -6.19 1.53 -15.88
C ALA A 50 -7.01 2.19 -14.76
N ASP A 51 -7.03 1.56 -13.59
CA ASP A 51 -7.65 2.09 -12.37
C ASP A 51 -6.67 1.97 -11.19
N THR A 52 -6.70 2.92 -10.28
CA THR A 52 -5.94 2.89 -9.02
C THR A 52 -6.52 1.91 -8.00
N ARG A 53 -7.80 1.52 -8.14
CA ARG A 53 -8.53 0.60 -7.27
C ARG A 53 -8.93 -0.67 -8.02
N GLY A 54 -9.27 -1.72 -7.28
CA GLY A 54 -9.74 -2.98 -7.86
C GLY A 54 -8.62 -3.77 -8.58
N LEU A 55 -7.36 -3.48 -8.27
CA LEU A 55 -6.23 -4.16 -8.89
C LEU A 55 -6.21 -5.66 -8.51
N PRO A 56 -5.84 -6.56 -9.44
CA PRO A 56 -5.83 -8.00 -9.21
C PRO A 56 -4.63 -8.43 -8.35
N VAL A 57 -4.76 -8.21 -7.05
CA VAL A 57 -3.70 -8.47 -6.05
C VAL A 57 -3.76 -9.86 -5.41
N ALA A 58 -4.60 -10.76 -5.93
CA ALA A 58 -4.79 -12.10 -5.38
C ALA A 58 -3.49 -12.93 -5.34
N ALA A 59 -2.57 -12.70 -6.27
CA ALA A 59 -1.27 -13.37 -6.32
C ALA A 59 -0.43 -13.17 -5.04
N PHE A 60 -0.54 -12.01 -4.38
CA PHE A 60 0.19 -11.73 -3.14
C PHE A 60 -0.26 -12.57 -1.94
N ARG A 61 -1.38 -13.30 -2.07
CA ARG A 61 -1.85 -14.23 -1.03
C ARG A 61 -1.19 -15.61 -1.09
N GLN A 62 -0.45 -15.95 -2.15
CA GLN A 62 -0.04 -17.33 -2.47
C GLN A 62 1.48 -17.59 -2.46
N ALA A 63 2.21 -17.03 -1.48
CA ALA A 63 3.67 -17.12 -1.30
C ALA A 63 4.52 -16.17 -2.18
N ALA A 64 5.82 -16.10 -1.88
CA ALA A 64 6.75 -15.04 -2.24
C ALA A 64 6.70 -14.66 -3.73
N VAL A 65 6.14 -13.47 -4.00
CA VAL A 65 6.07 -12.90 -5.34
C VAL A 65 7.38 -12.16 -5.61
N GLU A 66 8.21 -12.66 -6.51
CA GLU A 66 9.43 -11.96 -6.95
C GLU A 66 9.15 -10.92 -8.05
N ARG A 67 8.10 -11.16 -8.83
CA ARG A 67 7.69 -10.32 -9.96
C ARG A 67 6.19 -10.43 -10.17
N ILE A 68 5.52 -9.30 -10.42
CA ILE A 68 4.10 -9.29 -10.77
C ILE A 68 3.89 -9.64 -12.25
N GLY A 69 2.83 -10.39 -12.52
CA GLY A 69 2.37 -10.72 -13.87
C GLY A 69 1.20 -9.87 -14.33
N ASP A 70 0.72 -10.14 -15.53
CA ASP A 70 -0.48 -9.50 -16.07
C ASP A 70 -1.78 -10.10 -15.48
N PRO A 71 -2.85 -9.28 -15.34
CA PRO A 71 -2.97 -7.90 -15.84
C PRO A 71 -2.49 -6.83 -14.84
N LEU A 72 -1.99 -7.20 -13.66
CA LEU A 72 -1.53 -6.24 -12.65
C LEU A 72 -0.36 -5.39 -13.16
N TYR A 73 0.65 -6.04 -13.75
CA TYR A 73 1.84 -5.38 -14.26
C TYR A 73 1.50 -4.35 -15.35
N GLY A 74 0.71 -4.72 -16.35
CA GLY A 74 0.27 -3.80 -17.39
C GLY A 74 -0.43 -2.54 -16.83
N GLN A 75 -1.31 -2.69 -15.85
CA GLN A 75 -2.00 -1.55 -15.22
C GLN A 75 -1.03 -0.64 -14.47
N ILE A 76 -0.16 -1.21 -13.63
CA ILE A 76 0.84 -0.46 -12.86
C ILE A 76 1.79 0.28 -13.80
N ARG A 77 2.28 -0.39 -14.84
CA ARG A 77 3.22 0.23 -15.79
C ARG A 77 2.58 1.39 -16.56
N ARG A 78 1.30 1.29 -16.93
CA ARG A 78 0.57 2.40 -17.58
C ARG A 78 0.39 3.59 -16.63
N MET A 79 -0.10 3.37 -15.41
CA MET A 79 -0.27 4.44 -14.43
C MET A 79 1.07 5.11 -14.10
N ALA A 80 2.10 4.31 -13.82
CA ALA A 80 3.42 4.82 -13.48
C ALA A 80 4.04 5.62 -14.63
N ALA A 81 3.91 5.16 -15.88
CA ALA A 81 4.40 5.91 -17.03
C ALA A 81 3.66 7.23 -17.25
N LEU A 82 2.36 7.30 -16.92
CA LEU A 82 1.57 8.53 -17.03
C LEU A 82 2.03 9.62 -16.05
N VAL A 83 2.41 9.23 -14.83
CA VAL A 83 2.81 10.17 -13.77
C VAL A 83 4.32 10.26 -13.58
N GLY A 84 5.11 9.53 -14.37
CA GLY A 84 6.58 9.52 -14.26
C GLY A 84 7.11 8.82 -13.01
N ALA A 85 6.42 7.81 -12.48
CA ALA A 85 6.86 7.08 -11.29
C ALA A 85 7.76 5.89 -11.63
N ASP A 86 8.92 5.79 -10.97
CA ASP A 86 9.81 4.63 -11.09
C ASP A 86 9.50 3.52 -10.08
N VAL A 87 9.03 3.92 -8.89
CA VAL A 87 8.70 3.02 -7.78
C VAL A 87 7.23 3.16 -7.38
N VAL A 88 6.59 2.02 -7.14
CA VAL A 88 5.19 1.94 -6.72
C VAL A 88 5.08 1.24 -5.37
N VAL A 89 4.45 1.91 -4.43
CA VAL A 89 3.95 1.29 -3.20
C VAL A 89 2.52 0.85 -3.45
N LEU A 90 2.26 -0.44 -3.28
CA LEU A 90 0.94 -1.04 -3.43
C LEU A 90 0.53 -1.70 -2.11
N PRO A 91 -0.32 -1.04 -1.30
CA PRO A 91 -0.95 -1.66 -0.15
C PRO A 91 -2.01 -2.67 -0.62
N VAL A 92 -1.73 -3.96 -0.40
CA VAL A 92 -2.53 -5.09 -0.89
C VAL A 92 -3.81 -5.25 -0.08
N ALA A 93 -3.68 -5.27 1.26
CA ALA A 93 -4.81 -5.46 2.15
C ALA A 93 -4.55 -4.86 3.52
N VAL A 94 -5.63 -4.52 4.22
CA VAL A 94 -5.60 -4.16 5.63
C VAL A 94 -6.72 -4.89 6.39
N SER A 95 -6.42 -5.43 7.57
CA SER A 95 -7.34 -6.25 8.35
C SER A 95 -7.06 -6.17 9.85
N PHE A 96 -8.03 -6.57 10.67
CA PHE A 96 -7.76 -6.90 12.08
C PHE A 96 -7.28 -8.35 12.20
N GLU A 97 -6.26 -8.58 13.02
CA GLU A 97 -5.79 -9.92 13.36
C GLU A 97 -5.60 -10.04 14.89
N ALA A 98 -5.91 -11.20 15.45
CA ALA A 98 -5.62 -11.48 16.85
C ALA A 98 -4.11 -11.74 17.02
N ASN A 99 -3.53 -11.43 18.18
CA ASN A 99 -2.14 -11.78 18.46
C ASN A 99 -2.06 -13.27 18.83
N PRO A 100 -1.51 -14.16 17.96
CA PRO A 100 -1.51 -15.60 18.24
C PRO A 100 -0.60 -15.98 19.40
N GLN A 101 0.36 -15.13 19.77
CA GLN A 101 1.26 -15.35 20.90
C GLN A 101 0.61 -14.99 22.26
N ILE A 102 -0.46 -14.20 22.26
CA ILE A 102 -1.12 -13.71 23.48
C ILE A 102 -2.62 -14.06 23.42
N PRO A 103 -3.04 -15.18 24.05
CA PRO A 103 -4.44 -15.55 24.16
C PRO A 103 -5.27 -14.43 24.80
N GLY A 104 -6.42 -14.07 24.20
CA GLY A 104 -7.30 -13.02 24.71
C GLY A 104 -6.79 -11.59 24.48
N SER A 105 -5.72 -11.42 23.71
CA SER A 105 -5.22 -10.11 23.29
C SER A 105 -6.27 -9.32 22.52
N THR A 106 -6.16 -8.00 22.64
CA THR A 106 -6.83 -7.07 21.76
C THR A 106 -6.31 -7.25 20.33
N PRO A 107 -7.18 -7.26 19.30
CA PRO A 107 -6.73 -7.39 17.93
C PRO A 107 -5.82 -6.21 17.53
N ARG A 108 -4.95 -6.43 16.56
CA ARG A 108 -4.11 -5.41 15.96
C ARG A 108 -4.45 -5.19 14.50
N VAL A 109 -4.16 -4.01 13.99
CA VAL A 109 -4.27 -3.72 12.56
C VAL A 109 -3.05 -4.29 11.85
N ARG A 110 -3.29 -4.99 10.75
CA ARG A 110 -2.29 -5.60 9.89
C ARG A 110 -2.39 -4.99 8.49
N PHE A 111 -1.29 -4.44 8.00
CA PHE A 111 -1.12 -4.07 6.60
C PHE A 111 -0.29 -5.11 5.87
N MET A 112 -0.77 -5.52 4.70
CA MET A 112 0.02 -6.25 3.71
C MET A 112 0.32 -5.30 2.56
N ALA A 113 1.58 -5.15 2.19
CA ALA A 113 2.00 -4.21 1.16
C ALA A 113 3.21 -4.72 0.37
N THR A 114 3.42 -4.11 -0.79
CA THR A 114 4.57 -4.38 -1.65
C THR A 114 5.16 -3.09 -2.21
N ILE A 115 6.46 -3.11 -2.48
CA ILE A 115 7.20 -2.08 -3.22
C ILE A 115 7.65 -2.70 -4.53
N LEU A 116 7.37 -2.01 -5.63
CA LEU A 116 7.57 -2.51 -6.98
C LEU A 116 8.43 -1.54 -7.79
N ASP A 117 9.33 -2.09 -8.60
CA ASP A 117 9.92 -1.36 -9.73
C ASP A 117 8.87 -1.30 -10.86
N ALA A 118 8.42 -0.10 -11.21
CA ALA A 118 7.31 0.09 -12.15
C ALA A 118 7.65 -0.35 -13.58
N ARG A 119 8.92 -0.21 -13.96
CA ARG A 119 9.41 -0.50 -15.31
C ARG A 119 9.49 -1.99 -15.57
N THR A 120 9.83 -2.78 -14.56
CA THR A 120 10.07 -4.22 -14.68
C THR A 120 8.99 -5.05 -14.00
N GLY A 121 8.20 -4.50 -13.08
CA GLY A 121 7.28 -5.27 -12.25
C GLY A 121 8.00 -6.16 -11.23
N ARG A 122 9.29 -5.95 -10.99
CA ARG A 122 10.03 -6.65 -9.93
C ARG A 122 9.53 -6.20 -8.56
N VAL A 123 9.32 -7.16 -7.66
CA VAL A 123 9.04 -6.91 -6.26
C VAL A 123 10.35 -6.60 -5.55
N LEU A 124 10.49 -5.36 -5.06
CA LEU A 124 11.63 -4.90 -4.28
C LEU A 124 11.48 -5.31 -2.82
N TRP A 125 10.25 -5.30 -2.32
CA TRP A 125 9.88 -5.76 -1.00
C TRP A 125 8.42 -6.20 -1.01
N PHE A 126 8.12 -7.28 -0.30
CA PHE A 126 6.76 -7.67 0.04
C PHE A 126 6.74 -8.10 1.49
N GLY A 127 5.78 -7.58 2.25
CA GLY A 127 5.74 -7.87 3.66
C GLY A 127 4.45 -7.46 4.31
N VAL A 128 4.47 -7.64 5.63
CA VAL A 128 3.36 -7.35 6.49
C VAL A 128 3.87 -6.56 7.67
N GLU A 129 3.16 -5.49 7.99
CA GLU A 129 3.42 -4.67 9.16
C GLU A 129 2.18 -4.65 10.06
N GLU A 130 2.43 -4.75 11.36
CA GLU A 130 1.39 -4.92 12.38
C GLU A 130 1.51 -3.82 13.43
N GLY A 131 0.40 -3.14 13.71
CA GLY A 131 0.28 -2.09 14.72
C GLY A 131 0.30 -2.62 16.15
N GLY A 132 -0.08 -1.74 17.09
CA GLY A 132 -0.26 -2.10 18.49
C GLY A 132 -1.50 -2.96 18.74
N ASP A 133 -1.48 -3.75 19.83
CA ASP A 133 -2.64 -4.48 20.33
C ASP A 133 -3.62 -3.49 21.01
N LEU A 134 -4.46 -2.83 20.19
CA LEU A 134 -5.32 -1.72 20.57
C LEU A 134 -6.80 -1.99 20.20
N PRO A 135 -7.78 -1.50 20.98
CA PRO A 135 -9.19 -1.76 20.70
C PRO A 135 -9.59 -1.36 19.28
N ARG A 136 -10.48 -2.11 18.63
CA ARG A 136 -10.91 -1.84 17.24
C ARG A 136 -11.51 -0.45 17.04
N THR A 137 -12.05 0.13 18.11
CA THR A 137 -12.65 1.46 18.13
C THR A 137 -11.63 2.58 18.35
N ASP A 138 -10.40 2.25 18.71
CA ASP A 138 -9.34 3.21 18.97
C ASP A 138 -8.71 3.66 17.64
N PRO A 139 -8.76 4.96 17.27
CA PRO A 139 -8.11 5.47 16.07
C PRO A 139 -6.61 5.18 16.01
N LEU A 140 -5.94 5.07 17.17
CA LEU A 140 -4.52 4.76 17.25
C LEU A 140 -4.18 3.35 16.73
N ALA A 141 -5.16 2.44 16.66
CA ALA A 141 -4.96 1.11 16.12
C ALA A 141 -4.51 1.16 14.65
N LEU A 142 -5.18 1.98 13.83
CA LEU A 142 -4.82 2.17 12.42
C LEU A 142 -3.54 3.00 12.27
N ALA A 143 -3.44 4.12 13.00
CA ALA A 143 -2.28 5.02 12.94
C ALA A 143 -0.97 4.29 13.28
N SER A 144 -0.97 3.44 14.32
CA SER A 144 0.23 2.70 14.73
C SER A 144 0.71 1.70 13.67
N ALA A 145 -0.20 1.09 12.90
CA ALA A 145 0.16 0.17 11.83
C ALA A 145 0.66 0.93 10.59
N ALA A 146 0.01 2.05 10.22
CA ALA A 146 0.45 2.93 9.15
C ALA A 146 1.84 3.54 9.45
N GLU A 147 2.09 3.89 10.70
CA GLU A 147 3.39 4.40 11.14
C GLU A 147 4.50 3.35 11.00
N ARG A 148 4.22 2.08 11.33
CA ARG A 148 5.22 1.01 11.14
C ARG A 148 5.48 0.75 9.67
N LEU A 149 4.43 0.67 8.86
CA LEU A 149 4.56 0.47 7.42
C LEU A 149 5.33 1.60 6.73
N SER A 150 5.04 2.87 7.06
CA SER A 150 5.78 4.01 6.50
C SER A 150 7.27 3.96 6.85
N ARG A 151 7.61 3.54 8.07
CA ARG A 151 9.00 3.32 8.50
C ARG A 151 9.71 2.30 7.62
N THR A 152 9.07 1.16 7.37
CA THR A 152 9.60 0.10 6.49
C THR A 152 9.74 0.60 5.06
N ILE A 153 8.73 1.29 4.50
CA ILE A 153 8.78 1.82 3.14
C ILE A 153 9.91 2.84 2.97
N LEU A 154 10.05 3.78 3.90
CA LEU A 154 11.07 4.82 3.81
C LEU A 154 12.49 4.27 3.91
N TRP A 155 12.69 3.15 4.63
CA TRP A 155 13.98 2.45 4.61
C TRP A 155 14.38 1.97 3.21
N TYR A 156 13.41 1.55 2.39
CA TYR A 156 13.64 1.15 1.00
C TYR A 156 13.69 2.34 0.02
N ALA A 157 13.13 3.49 0.39
CA ALA A 157 13.09 4.68 -0.48
C ALA A 157 14.31 5.59 -0.32
N GLY A 158 14.94 5.63 0.85
CA GLY A 158 16.13 6.46 1.14
C GLY A 158 17.46 5.68 1.19
N GLY A 159 17.46 4.40 0.81
CA GLY A 159 18.64 3.52 0.82
C GLY A 159 19.41 3.47 -0.50
#